data_AF-A0A0U3R3V5-F1
#
_entry.id   AF-A0A0U3R3V5-F1
#
_cell.length_a   1.000
_cell.length_b   1.000
_cell.length_c   1.000
_cell.angle_alpha   90.00
_cell.angle_beta   90.00
_cell.angle_gamma   90.00
#
_symmetry.space_group_name_H-M   'P 1'
#
loop_
_entity.id
_entity.type
_entity.pdbx_description
1 polymer ?
#
loop_
_entity_poly.entity_id
_entity_poly.type
_entity_poly.pdbx_seq_one_letter_code
_entity_poly.pdbx_strand_id
1 'polypeptide(L)'
;MISLTDVNKQEIFKLFPKKTYIYTISKWKWKVVEVVPEKKDFKAAIAELMKDPEMRKHGKEVSRLIQRLIKERAFEVKRIDEEKALREAKDFIEKELGIEIVINPEEDKGGKKKAARPLKPAVYVE
;
A
#
# COMPACT_ATOMS: atom_id res chain seq x y z
N MET A 1 -2.02 -34.25 -24.03
CA MET A 1 -0.74 -33.57 -23.80
C MET A 1 -0.72 -32.38 -24.76
N ILE A 2 -1.28 -31.25 -24.34
CA ILE A 2 -1.41 -30.07 -25.20
C ILE A 2 -0.08 -29.33 -25.04
N SER A 3 0.74 -29.39 -26.07
CA SER A 3 2.06 -28.76 -26.08
C SER A 3 1.89 -27.24 -25.97
N LEU A 4 2.58 -26.63 -25.00
CA LEU A 4 2.61 -25.21 -24.68
C LEU A 4 3.28 -24.34 -25.77
N THR A 5 3.32 -24.80 -27.03
CA THR A 5 4.21 -24.24 -28.06
C THR A 5 3.59 -23.12 -28.90
N ASP A 6 2.29 -22.85 -28.82
CA ASP A 6 1.59 -21.95 -29.75
C ASP A 6 0.93 -20.72 -29.12
N VAL A 7 1.36 -20.30 -27.92
CA VAL A 7 0.95 -19.00 -27.40
C VAL A 7 1.93 -17.94 -27.89
N ASN A 8 1.50 -17.24 -28.94
CA ASN A 8 2.16 -16.10 -29.57
C ASN A 8 2.66 -15.09 -28.52
N LYS A 9 3.94 -15.18 -28.14
CA LYS A 9 4.57 -14.33 -27.10
C LYS A 9 4.41 -12.84 -27.39
N GLN A 10 4.22 -12.44 -28.65
CA GLN A 10 4.11 -11.03 -29.05
C GLN A 10 2.74 -10.39 -28.71
N GLU A 11 1.66 -11.16 -28.62
CA GLU A 11 0.36 -10.63 -28.19
C GLU A 11 0.27 -10.47 -26.67
N ILE A 12 0.92 -11.36 -25.92
CA ILE A 12 0.99 -11.28 -24.46
C ILE A 12 1.79 -10.03 -24.03
N PHE A 13 2.89 -9.71 -24.73
CA PHE A 13 3.71 -8.53 -24.43
C PHE A 13 3.00 -7.19 -24.65
N LYS A 14 1.94 -7.11 -25.45
CA LYS A 14 1.12 -5.88 -25.61
C LYS A 14 0.19 -5.60 -24.42
N LEU A 15 -0.01 -6.59 -23.55
CA LEU A 15 -0.80 -6.49 -22.32
C LEU A 15 0.06 -6.24 -21.09
N PHE A 16 1.39 -6.36 -21.21
CA PHE A 16 2.30 -6.03 -20.12
C PHE A 16 2.50 -4.52 -20.07
N PRO A 17 2.16 -3.87 -18.95
CA PRO A 17 2.36 -2.45 -18.80
C PRO A 17 3.84 -2.10 -18.92
N LYS A 18 4.14 -1.00 -19.58
CA LYS A 18 5.54 -0.56 -19.66
C LYS A 18 6.01 -0.03 -18.32
N LYS A 19 5.08 0.50 -17.52
CA LYS A 19 5.37 1.15 -16.26
C LYS A 19 4.31 0.86 -15.21
N THR A 20 4.74 0.46 -14.04
CA THR A 20 3.88 0.16 -12.90
C THR A 20 4.26 1.05 -11.72
N TYR A 21 3.27 1.76 -11.18
CA TYR A 21 3.44 2.65 -10.04
C TYR A 21 2.85 1.97 -8.81
N ILE A 22 3.68 1.75 -7.79
CA ILE A 22 3.29 1.10 -6.55
C ILE A 22 3.27 2.16 -5.44
N TYR A 23 2.14 2.27 -4.77
CA TYR A 23 1.94 3.16 -3.63
C TYR A 23 1.86 2.34 -2.35
N THR A 24 2.85 2.51 -1.48
CA THR A 24 2.81 1.97 -0.13
C THR A 24 1.96 2.86 0.76
N ILE A 25 1.58 2.32 1.91
CA ILE A 25 0.84 3.12 2.86
C ILE A 25 1.74 4.24 3.43
N SER A 26 1.17 5.42 3.63
CA SER A 26 1.89 6.56 4.20
C SER A 26 2.33 6.29 5.63
N LYS A 27 3.49 6.83 6.02
CA LYS A 27 4.09 6.67 7.37
C LYS A 27 3.11 6.99 8.50
N TRP A 28 2.29 8.03 8.36
CA TRP A 28 1.30 8.38 9.38
C TRP A 28 0.16 7.34 9.52
N LYS A 29 -0.25 6.67 8.44
CA LYS A 29 -1.27 5.62 8.52
C LYS A 29 -0.76 4.40 9.27
N TRP A 30 0.54 4.06 9.16
CA TRP A 30 1.17 3.02 9.97
C TRP A 30 1.06 3.32 11.46
N LYS A 31 1.31 4.57 11.86
CA LYS A 31 1.20 4.98 13.27
C LYS A 31 -0.22 4.81 13.82
N VAL A 32 -1.26 5.00 13.00
CA VAL A 32 -2.64 4.69 13.40
C VAL A 32 -2.83 3.17 13.60
N VAL A 33 -2.30 2.37 12.69
CA VAL A 33 -2.36 0.90 12.74
C VAL A 33 -1.58 0.33 13.91
N GLU A 34 -0.54 1.01 14.39
CA GLU A 34 0.21 0.63 15.60
C GLU A 34 -0.54 0.97 16.89
N VAL A 35 -1.15 2.16 16.98
CA VAL A 35 -1.80 2.64 18.21
C VAL A 35 -3.16 2.00 18.46
N VAL A 36 -3.94 1.74 17.41
CA VAL A 36 -5.31 1.22 17.56
C VAL A 36 -5.36 -0.17 18.23
N PRO A 37 -4.52 -1.15 17.87
CA PRO A 37 -4.45 -2.45 18.53
C PRO A 37 -4.01 -2.38 20.00
N GLU A 38 -3.18 -1.42 20.38
CA GLU A 38 -2.75 -1.23 21.77
C GLU A 38 -3.88 -0.70 22.65
N LYS A 39 -4.64 0.28 22.14
CA LYS A 39 -5.71 0.93 22.92
C LYS A 39 -7.04 0.17 22.85
N LYS A 40 -7.34 -0.45 21.70
CA LYS A 40 -8.61 -1.15 21.38
C LYS A 40 -9.88 -0.31 21.58
N ASP A 41 -9.74 1.01 21.75
CA ASP A 41 -10.82 1.96 21.96
C ASP A 41 -10.61 3.20 21.08
N PHE A 42 -11.72 3.71 20.54
CA PHE A 42 -11.69 4.85 19.63
C PHE A 42 -11.20 6.13 20.33
N LYS A 43 -11.73 6.42 21.53
CA LYS A 43 -11.41 7.65 22.26
C LYS A 43 -9.96 7.64 22.75
N ALA A 44 -9.48 6.50 23.24
CA ALA A 44 -8.09 6.35 23.66
C ALA A 44 -7.11 6.46 22.48
N ALA A 45 -7.41 5.83 21.34
CA ALA A 45 -6.57 5.90 20.15
C ALA A 45 -6.51 7.31 19.55
N ILE A 46 -7.65 8.00 19.43
CA ILE A 46 -7.68 9.36 18.88
C ILE A 46 -6.97 10.35 19.80
N ALA A 47 -7.11 10.22 21.13
CA ALA A 47 -6.43 11.08 22.08
C ALA A 47 -4.90 10.93 22.01
N GLU A 48 -4.41 9.70 21.80
CA GLU A 48 -2.98 9.44 21.63
C GLU A 48 -2.46 9.98 20.30
N LEU A 49 -3.15 9.68 19.20
CA LEU A 49 -2.73 10.10 17.86
C LEU A 49 -2.77 11.63 17.70
N MET A 50 -3.74 12.31 18.31
CA MET A 50 -3.86 13.76 18.25
C MET A 50 -2.81 14.52 19.06
N LYS A 51 -1.93 13.84 19.80
CA LYS A 51 -0.71 14.47 20.36
C LYS A 51 0.31 14.80 19.27
N ASP A 52 0.28 14.07 18.16
CA ASP A 52 1.21 14.25 17.05
C ASP A 52 0.71 15.33 16.06
N PRO A 53 1.53 16.35 15.75
CA PRO A 53 1.16 17.41 14.81
C PRO A 53 0.92 16.91 13.38
N GLU A 54 1.56 15.82 12.95
CA GLU A 54 1.33 15.21 11.63
C GLU A 54 -0.06 14.55 11.56
N MET A 55 -0.52 13.92 12.63
CA MET A 55 -1.88 13.34 12.70
C MET A 55 -2.96 14.41 12.69
N ARG A 56 -2.71 15.56 13.33
CA ARG A 56 -3.65 16.69 13.35
C ARG A 56 -3.94 17.20 11.94
N LYS A 57 -2.94 17.24 11.06
CA LYS A 57 -3.12 17.60 9.64
C LYS A 57 -4.08 16.65 8.92
N HIS A 58 -4.14 15.39 9.35
CA HIS A 58 -4.97 14.34 8.75
C HIS A 58 -6.16 13.92 9.64
N GLY A 59 -6.57 14.73 10.62
CA GLY A 59 -7.45 14.30 11.71
C GLY A 59 -8.77 13.63 11.29
N LYS A 60 -9.39 14.09 10.19
CA LYS A 60 -10.61 13.48 9.63
C LYS A 60 -10.36 12.08 9.05
N GLU A 61 -9.22 11.89 8.39
CA GLU A 61 -8.85 10.60 7.81
C GLU A 61 -8.35 9.63 8.88
N VAL A 62 -7.61 10.14 9.88
CA VAL A 62 -7.22 9.38 11.09
C VAL A 62 -8.46 8.82 11.79
N SER A 63 -9.47 9.65 12.07
CA SER A 63 -10.71 9.22 12.72
C SER A 63 -11.41 8.10 11.94
N ARG A 64 -11.52 8.24 10.61
CA ARG A 64 -12.11 7.21 9.74
C ARG A 64 -11.33 5.89 9.77
N LEU A 65 -9.99 5.99 9.77
CA LEU A 65 -9.12 4.83 9.81
C LEU A 65 -9.25 4.07 11.14
N ILE A 66 -9.28 4.77 12.28
CA ILE A 66 -9.49 4.17 13.60
C ILE A 66 -10.85 3.44 13.66
N GLN A 67 -11.93 4.11 13.24
CA GLN A 67 -13.27 3.50 13.24
C GLN A 67 -13.30 2.21 12.43
N ARG A 68 -12.66 2.22 11.26
CA ARG A 68 -12.56 1.06 10.39
C ARG A 68 -11.78 -0.08 11.04
N LEU A 69 -10.59 0.20 11.60
CA LEU A 69 -9.74 -0.82 12.22
C LEU A 69 -10.43 -1.49 13.41
N ILE A 70 -11.13 -0.71 14.25
CA ILE A 70 -11.91 -1.24 15.37
C ILE A 70 -13.07 -2.12 14.87
N LYS A 71 -13.80 -1.67 13.83
CA LYS A 71 -14.91 -2.41 13.24
C LYS A 71 -14.45 -3.73 12.60
N GLU A 72 -13.33 -3.70 11.88
CA GLU A 72 -12.75 -4.87 11.21
C GLU A 72 -11.98 -5.79 12.17
N ARG A 73 -11.84 -5.41 13.46
CA ARG A 73 -11.00 -6.09 14.48
C ARG A 73 -9.58 -6.38 13.98
N ALA A 74 -9.05 -5.49 13.14
CA ALA A 74 -7.75 -5.64 12.49
C ALA A 74 -6.61 -5.28 13.45
N PHE A 75 -6.44 -6.06 14.52
CA PHE A 75 -5.49 -5.79 15.60
C PHE A 75 -4.15 -6.53 15.45
N GLU A 76 -4.06 -7.47 14.52
CA GLU A 76 -2.90 -8.35 14.36
C GLU A 76 -1.89 -7.86 13.32
N VAL A 77 -2.09 -6.64 12.78
CA VAL A 77 -1.23 -6.09 11.74
C VAL A 77 0.11 -5.69 12.34
N LYS A 78 1.15 -6.48 12.06
CA LYS A 78 2.53 -6.13 12.40
C LYS A 78 3.09 -5.14 11.38
N ARG A 79 3.78 -4.11 11.88
CA ARG A 79 4.48 -3.15 11.02
C ARG A 79 5.57 -3.85 10.23
N ILE A 80 5.52 -3.69 8.92
CA ILE A 80 6.61 -4.01 8.01
C ILE A 80 7.00 -2.75 7.26
N ASP A 81 8.28 -2.63 6.90
CA ASP A 81 8.71 -1.59 5.99
C ASP A 81 8.38 -2.01 4.55
N GLU A 82 7.14 -1.75 4.13
CA GLU A 82 6.64 -2.11 2.80
C GLU A 82 7.49 -1.48 1.70
N GLU A 83 7.97 -0.25 1.88
CA GLU A 83 8.81 0.41 0.89
C GLU A 83 10.14 -0.32 0.76
N LYS A 84 10.80 -0.64 1.88
CA LYS A 84 12.05 -1.40 1.86
C LYS A 84 11.86 -2.77 1.19
N ALA A 85 10.84 -3.52 1.59
CA ALA A 85 10.57 -4.85 1.02
C ALA A 85 10.31 -4.78 -0.50
N LEU A 86 9.56 -3.77 -0.96
CA LEU A 86 9.32 -3.57 -2.39
C LEU A 86 10.57 -3.11 -3.15
N ARG A 87 11.42 -2.28 -2.53
CA ARG A 87 12.68 -1.85 -3.14
C ARG A 87 13.66 -3.02 -3.28
N GLU A 88 13.75 -3.89 -2.28
CA GLU A 88 14.58 -5.10 -2.34
C GLU A 88 14.08 -6.08 -3.40
N ALA A 89 12.77 -6.20 -3.57
CA ALA A 89 12.18 -7.04 -4.61
C ALA A 89 12.14 -6.38 -6.00
N LYS A 90 12.42 -5.07 -6.10
CA LYS A 90 12.21 -4.28 -7.32
C LYS A 90 12.97 -4.87 -8.50
N ASP A 91 14.28 -5.04 -8.38
CA ASP A 91 15.13 -5.51 -9.47
C ASP A 91 14.71 -6.89 -9.98
N PHE A 92 14.28 -7.77 -9.05
CA PHE A 92 13.76 -9.09 -9.39
C PHE A 92 12.45 -8.98 -10.18
N ILE A 93 11.50 -8.18 -9.73
CA ILE A 93 10.19 -8.04 -10.39
C ILE A 93 10.34 -7.34 -11.75
N GLU A 94 11.18 -6.29 -11.85
CA GLU A 94 11.46 -5.62 -13.13
C GLU A 94 12.08 -6.57 -14.14
N LYS A 95 13.01 -7.43 -13.71
CA LYS A 95 13.66 -8.43 -14.58
C LYS A 95 12.71 -9.53 -15.02
N GLU A 96 11.90 -10.08 -14.11
CA GLU A 96 10.99 -11.19 -14.42
C GLU A 96 9.80 -10.74 -15.28
N LEU A 97 9.26 -9.54 -15.03
CA LEU A 97 8.10 -9.02 -15.75
C LEU A 97 8.48 -8.14 -16.95
N GLY A 98 9.72 -7.67 -17.05
CA GLY A 98 10.16 -6.77 -18.11
C GLY A 98 9.49 -5.40 -18.07
N ILE A 99 9.13 -4.91 -16.88
CA ILE A 99 8.40 -3.66 -16.66
C ILE A 99 9.22 -2.70 -15.80
N GLU A 100 9.01 -1.39 -15.93
CA GLU A 100 9.59 -0.39 -15.02
C GLU A 100 8.70 -0.22 -13.78
N ILE A 101 9.27 -0.33 -12.58
CA ILE A 101 8.56 -0.16 -11.31
C ILE A 101 8.97 1.15 -10.63
N VAL A 102 7.97 1.99 -10.36
CA VAL A 102 8.13 3.23 -9.61
C VAL A 102 7.42 3.11 -8.26
N ILE A 103 8.18 3.08 -7.18
CA ILE A 103 7.66 2.98 -5.81
C ILE A 103 7.50 4.39 -5.25
N ASN A 104 6.31 4.69 -4.72
CA ASN A 104 5.95 5.95 -4.09
C ASN A 104 6.30 7.20 -4.92
N PRO A 105 5.83 7.31 -6.18
CA PRO A 105 5.97 8.56 -6.92
C PRO A 105 5.27 9.71 -6.17
N GLU A 106 5.79 10.93 -6.34
CA GLU A 106 5.16 12.13 -5.79
C GLU A 106 3.76 12.35 -6.39
N GLU A 107 3.62 12.06 -7.68
CA GLU A 107 2.36 12.15 -8.41
C GLU A 107 1.43 10.96 -8.11
N ASP A 108 0.17 11.27 -7.78
CA ASP A 108 -0.89 10.28 -7.54
C ASP A 108 -1.57 9.89 -8.86
N LYS A 109 -0.89 9.07 -9.67
CA LYS A 109 -1.42 8.51 -10.92
C LYS A 109 -2.71 7.73 -10.63
N GLY A 110 -3.80 8.21 -11.23
CA GLY A 110 -5.13 7.60 -11.10
C GLY A 110 -5.75 7.68 -9.69
N GLY A 111 -5.24 8.53 -8.79
CA GLY A 111 -5.80 8.70 -7.43
C GLY A 111 -5.64 7.46 -6.52
N LYS A 112 -4.74 6.54 -6.88
CA LYS A 112 -4.58 5.22 -6.25
C LYS A 112 -3.85 5.27 -4.92
N LYS A 113 -3.12 6.34 -4.61
CA LYS A 113 -2.38 6.51 -3.34
C LYS A 113 -3.28 6.42 -2.11
N LYS A 114 -4.53 6.87 -2.22
CA LYS A 114 -5.53 6.77 -1.13
C LYS A 114 -6.04 5.35 -0.90
N ALA A 115 -5.95 4.48 -1.90
CA ALA A 115 -6.42 3.10 -1.84
C ALA A 115 -5.41 2.14 -1.17
N ALA A 116 -4.16 2.57 -0.98
CA ALA A 116 -3.12 1.78 -0.31
C ALA A 116 -3.54 1.46 1.12
N ARG A 117 -3.40 0.18 1.48
CA ARG A 117 -3.74 -0.37 2.79
C ARG A 117 -2.52 -1.07 3.40
N PRO A 118 -2.49 -1.27 4.73
CA PRO A 118 -1.41 -2.02 5.34
C PRO A 118 -1.37 -3.42 4.74
N LEU A 119 -0.18 -3.87 4.33
CA LEU A 119 0.05 -5.18 3.69
C LEU A 119 -0.61 -5.33 2.31
N LYS A 120 -1.18 -4.25 1.76
CA LYS A 120 -1.87 -4.22 0.47
C LYS A 120 -1.56 -2.91 -0.24
N PRO A 121 -0.37 -2.80 -0.86
CA PRO A 121 -0.01 -1.62 -1.63
C PRO A 121 -0.99 -1.42 -2.79
N ALA A 122 -1.21 -0.16 -3.17
CA ALA A 122 -2.02 0.14 -4.35
C ALA A 122 -1.14 0.15 -5.59
N VAL A 123 -1.63 -0.45 -6.67
CA VAL A 123 -0.90 -0.56 -7.94
C VAL A 123 -1.66 0.22 -9.01
N TYR A 124 -0.95 1.07 -9.73
CA TYR A 124 -1.40 1.72 -10.96
C TYR A 124 -0.52 1.23 -12.11
N VAL A 125 -1.17 0.92 -13.22
CA VAL A 125 -0.59 0.21 -14.36
C VAL A 125 -0.78 1.07 -15.60
N GLU A 126 0.31 1.35 -16.33
CA GLU A 126 0.35 2.18 -17.54
C GLU A 126 0.75 1.39 -18.79
#